data_AF-A0A939SRT3-F1
#
_entry.id   AF-A0A939SRT3-F1
#
_cell.length_a   1.000
_cell.length_b   1.000
_cell.length_c   1.000
_cell.angle_alpha   90.00
_cell.angle_beta   90.00
_cell.angle_gamma   90.00
#
_symmetry.space_group_name_H-M   'P 1'
#
loop_
_entity.id
_entity.type
_entity.pdbx_description
1 polymer ?
#
loop_
_entity_poly.entity_id
_entity_poly.type
_entity_poly.pdbx_seq_one_letter_code
_entity_poly.pdbx_strand_id
1 'polypeptide(L)'
;MTKSTITRERLEQLADNNTICKVSWDERIELAQIALSAMDCEPVAWAWHYREQWHVTNDERRAEFVAKMVMWLYCRSIVTLSQRR
;
A
#
# COMPACT_ATOMS: atom_id res chain seq x y z
N MET A 1 -3.36 20.39 3.49
CA MET A 1 -2.26 19.51 3.06
C MET A 1 -0.98 20.03 3.67
N THR A 2 -0.57 19.48 4.81
CA THR A 2 0.72 19.79 5.42
C THR A 2 1.80 19.11 4.59
N LYS A 3 2.60 19.91 3.89
CA LYS A 3 3.79 19.44 3.21
C LYS A 3 4.78 19.01 4.31
N SER A 4 5.03 17.72 4.44
CA SER A 4 6.01 17.19 5.40
C SER A 4 7.35 17.87 5.18
N THR A 5 7.91 18.49 6.22
CA THR A 5 9.22 19.14 6.15
C THR A 5 10.33 18.09 6.19
N ILE A 6 10.05 16.93 6.79
CA ILE A 6 10.97 15.82 6.89
C ILE A 6 11.09 15.05 5.57
N THR A 7 12.32 14.95 5.03
CA THR A 7 12.61 14.17 3.81
C THR A 7 12.95 12.72 4.16
N ARG A 8 12.90 11.84 3.17
CA ARG A 8 13.22 10.41 3.34
C ARG A 8 14.65 10.20 3.83
N GLU A 9 15.59 10.93 3.24
CA GLU A 9 17.02 10.87 3.59
C GLU A 9 17.24 11.30 5.05
N ARG A 10 16.44 12.25 5.54
CA ARG A 10 16.47 12.67 6.94
C ARG A 10 15.97 11.57 7.87
N LEU A 11 14.91 10.86 7.49
CA LEU A 11 14.40 9.72 8.26
C LEU A 11 15.43 8.59 8.35
N GLU A 12 16.16 8.31 7.27
CA GLU A 12 17.22 7.29 7.24
C GLU A 12 18.36 7.63 8.22
N GLN A 13 18.75 8.91 8.29
CA GLN A 13 19.73 9.38 9.28
C GLN A 13 19.23 9.25 10.73
N LEU A 14 17.93 9.48 10.96
CA LEU A 14 17.35 9.34 12.30
C LEU A 14 17.18 7.88 12.73
N ALA A 15 17.03 6.96 11.78
CA ALA A 15 16.92 5.52 12.03
C ALA A 15 18.29 4.85 12.23
N ASP A 16 19.39 5.48 11.80
CA ASP A 16 20.73 4.96 12.02
C ASP A 16 21.17 5.18 13.48
N ASN A 17 21.24 4.08 14.22
CA ASN A 17 21.64 4.03 15.63
C ASN A 17 23.10 4.45 15.88
N ASN A 18 23.91 4.59 14.82
CA ASN A 18 25.30 5.00 14.91
C ASN A 18 25.48 6.53 14.93
N THR A 19 24.41 7.29 14.67
CA THR A 19 24.45 8.75 14.59
C THR A 19 23.87 9.40 15.84
N ILE A 20 24.65 10.27 16.51
CA ILE A 20 24.16 11.19 17.58
C ILE A 20 23.39 12.35 16.92
N CYS A 21 22.41 12.04 16.06
CA CYS A 21 21.61 13.07 15.41
C CYS A 21 20.57 13.60 16.42
N LYS A 22 20.71 14.88 16.80
CA LYS A 22 19.69 15.57 17.61
C LYS A 22 18.47 15.87 16.74
N VAL A 23 17.34 15.22 17.04
CA VAL A 23 16.03 15.51 16.45
C VAL A 23 15.51 16.83 17.02
N SER A 24 15.07 17.76 16.15
CA SER A 24 14.42 19.01 16.57
C SER A 24 13.05 18.76 17.21
N TRP A 25 12.49 19.75 17.91
CA TRP A 25 11.16 19.62 18.52
C TRP A 25 10.06 19.47 17.46
N ASP A 26 10.15 20.22 16.37
CA ASP A 26 9.20 20.15 15.26
C ASP A 26 9.27 18.81 14.51
N GLU A 27 10.47 18.28 14.28
CA GLU A 27 10.67 16.95 13.66
C GLU A 27 10.02 15.85 14.52
N ARG A 28 10.05 15.95 15.85
CA ARG A 28 9.39 14.98 16.73
C ARG A 28 7.88 15.03 16.62
N ILE A 29 7.29 16.22 16.49
CA ILE A 29 5.84 16.38 16.35
C ILE A 29 5.37 15.83 15.01
N GLU A 30 6.07 16.16 13.93
CA GLU A 30 5.76 15.63 12.60
C GLU A 30 5.85 14.10 12.60
N LEU A 31 6.90 13.52 13.20
CA LEU A 31 7.07 12.06 13.33
C LEU A 31 5.95 11.42 14.15
N ALA A 32 5.57 12.01 15.28
CA ALA A 32 4.49 11.50 16.12
C ALA A 32 3.14 11.52 15.38
N GLN A 33 2.85 12.58 14.62
CA GLN A 33 1.63 12.69 13.82
C GLN A 33 1.59 11.67 12.69
N ILE A 34 2.72 11.45 11.99
CA ILE A 34 2.82 10.42 10.95
C ILE A 34 2.63 9.02 11.57
N ALA A 35 3.29 8.74 12.69
CA ALA A 35 3.16 7.45 13.38
C ALA A 35 1.72 7.21 13.87
N LEU A 36 1.07 8.22 14.45
CA LEU A 36 -0.35 8.16 14.83
C LEU A 36 -1.23 7.89 13.62
N SER A 37 -1.05 8.64 12.53
CA SER A 37 -1.81 8.43 11.30
C SER A 37 -1.58 7.05 10.68
N ALA A 38 -0.38 6.48 10.82
CA ALA A 38 -0.08 5.13 10.35
C ALA A 38 -0.73 4.05 11.23
N MET A 39 -0.85 4.29 12.53
CA MET A 39 -1.55 3.39 13.47
C MET A 39 -3.07 3.46 13.29
N ASP A 40 -3.62 4.64 13.02
CA ASP A 40 -5.04 4.87 12.76
C ASP A 40 -5.46 4.45 11.34
N CYS A 41 -4.49 4.11 10.48
CA CYS A 41 -4.77 3.60 9.14
C CYS A 41 -5.30 2.16 9.24
N GLU A 42 -6.58 1.96 8.93
CA GLU A 42 -7.14 0.61 8.79
C GLU A 42 -6.35 -0.16 7.72
N PRO A 43 -5.99 -1.44 7.95
CA PRO A 43 -5.29 -2.24 6.96
C PRO A 43 -6.21 -2.39 5.74
N VAL A 44 -5.92 -1.66 4.66
CA VAL A 44 -6.63 -1.80 3.38
C VAL A 44 -6.33 -3.20 2.86
N ALA A 45 -7.27 -4.11 3.08
CA ALA A 45 -7.19 -5.48 2.65
C ALA A 45 -8.08 -5.65 1.41
N TRP A 46 -7.45 -5.88 0.27
CA TRP A 46 -8.15 -6.18 -0.97
C TRP A 46 -8.60 -7.64 -0.94
N ALA A 47 -9.90 -7.86 -0.89
CA ALA A 47 -10.50 -9.19 -0.96
C ALA A 47 -11.01 -9.49 -2.37
N TRP A 48 -10.69 -10.66 -2.90
CA TRP A 48 -11.25 -11.15 -4.17
C TRP A 48 -11.57 -12.63 -4.10
N HIS A 49 -12.50 -13.07 -4.96
CA HIS A 49 -12.94 -14.45 -5.05
C HIS A 49 -12.47 -15.06 -6.36
N TYR A 50 -11.74 -16.17 -6.31
CA TYR A 50 -11.25 -16.89 -7.49
C TYR A 50 -11.28 -18.40 -7.25
N ARG A 51 -11.79 -19.17 -8.23
CA ARG A 51 -11.88 -20.65 -8.16
C ARG A 51 -12.43 -21.16 -6.82
N GLU A 52 -13.55 -20.59 -6.38
CA GLU A 52 -14.25 -20.99 -5.14
C GLU A 52 -13.44 -20.73 -3.85
N GLN A 53 -12.40 -19.90 -3.92
CA GLN A 53 -11.59 -19.51 -2.78
C GLN A 53 -11.57 -17.98 -2.62
N TRP A 54 -11.58 -17.56 -1.36
CA TRP A 54 -11.38 -16.17 -0.97
C TRP A 54 -9.89 -15.89 -0.77
N HIS A 55 -9.43 -14.82 -1.38
CA HIS A 55 -8.06 -14.34 -1.26
C HIS A 55 -8.07 -12.92 -0.73
N VAL A 56 -7.13 -12.62 0.16
CA VAL A 56 -6.98 -11.31 0.80
C VAL A 56 -5.52 -10.89 0.70
N THR A 57 -5.26 -9.65 0.30
CA THR A 57 -3.90 -9.07 0.33
C THR A 57 -3.91 -7.62 0.76
N ASN A 58 -2.86 -7.21 1.46
CA ASN A 58 -2.62 -5.82 1.85
C ASN A 58 -1.67 -5.09 0.88
N ASP A 59 -1.06 -5.82 -0.06
CA ASP A 59 -0.14 -5.26 -1.07
C ASP A 59 -0.93 -4.67 -2.24
N GLU A 60 -0.92 -3.34 -2.37
CA GLU A 60 -1.60 -2.60 -3.43
C GLU A 60 -1.15 -3.01 -4.84
N ARG A 61 0.16 -3.24 -5.06
CA ARG A 61 0.68 -3.66 -6.37
C ARG A 61 0.20 -5.06 -6.74
N ARG A 62 0.11 -5.94 -5.74
CA ARG A 62 -0.44 -7.28 -5.91
C ARG A 62 -1.95 -7.23 -6.18
N ALA A 63 -2.68 -6.34 -5.52
CA ALA A 63 -4.10 -6.12 -5.77
C ALA A 63 -4.35 -5.59 -7.20
N GLU A 64 -3.58 -4.62 -7.67
CA GLU A 64 -3.68 -4.11 -9.05
C GLU A 64 -3.36 -5.19 -10.10
N PHE A 65 -2.32 -5.99 -9.87
CA PHE A 65 -1.95 -7.09 -10.75
C PHE A 65 -3.08 -8.12 -10.84
N VAL A 66 -3.66 -8.50 -9.70
CA VAL A 66 -4.79 -9.43 -9.64
C VAL A 66 -6.01 -8.84 -10.32
N ALA A 67 -6.34 -7.57 -10.09
CA ALA A 67 -7.49 -6.92 -10.74
C ALA A 67 -7.36 -6.96 -12.27
N LYS A 68 -6.17 -6.68 -12.81
CA LYS A 68 -5.89 -6.79 -14.26
C LYS A 68 -6.00 -8.23 -14.76
N MET A 69 -5.51 -9.20 -14.01
CA MET A 69 -5.56 -10.62 -14.38
C MET A 69 -7.00 -11.17 -14.36
N VAL A 70 -7.78 -10.86 -13.32
CA VAL A 70 -9.19 -11.26 -13.20
C VAL A 70 -10.02 -10.64 -14.32
N MET A 71 -9.83 -9.35 -14.62
CA MET A 71 -10.47 -8.67 -15.74
C MET A 71 -10.15 -9.35 -17.09
N TRP A 72 -8.88 -9.71 -17.30
CA TRP A 72 -8.46 -10.38 -18.53
C TRP A 72 -9.08 -11.77 -18.70
N LEU A 73 -9.14 -12.57 -17.63
CA LEU A 73 -9.79 -13.89 -17.64
C LEU A 73 -11.29 -13.78 -17.92
N TYR A 74 -11.95 -12.76 -17.38
CA TYR A 74 -13.38 -12.51 -17.62
C TYR A 74 -13.65 -12.14 -19.08
N CYS A 75 -12.90 -11.18 -19.64
CA CYS A 75 -13.01 -10.81 -21.05
C CYS A 75 -12.67 -11.98 -21.99
N ARG A 76 -11.65 -12.77 -21.69
CA ARG A 76 -11.31 -13.96 -22.48
C ARG A 76 -12.43 -14.99 -22.44
N SER A 77 -13.05 -15.22 -21.28
CA SER A 77 -14.17 -16.15 -21.15
C SER A 77 -15.39 -15.70 -21.95
N ILE A 78 -15.72 -14.40 -21.95
CA ILE A 78 -16.80 -13.82 -22.75
C ILE A 78 -16.54 -13.96 -24.25
N VAL A 79 -15.32 -13.63 -24.73
CA VAL A 79 -14.96 -13.76 -26.14
C VAL A 79 -15.02 -15.22 -26.60
N THR A 80 -14.58 -16.16 -25.76
CA THR A 80 -14.60 -17.60 -26.09
C THR A 80 -16.02 -18.18 -26.09
N LEU A 81 -16.91 -17.68 -25.22
CA LEU A 81 -18.34 -18.04 -25.23
C LEU A 81 -19.10 -17.43 -26.41
N SER A 82 -18.71 -16.23 -26.86
CA SER A 82 -19.32 -15.57 -28.01
C SER A 82 -18.93 -16.17 -29.37
N GLN A 83 -17.77 -16.86 -29.47
CA GLN A 83 -17.35 -17.57 -30.68
C GLN A 83 -17.90 -19.01 -30.79
N ARG A 84 -18.59 -19.50 -29.75
CA ARG A 84 -19.24 -20.82 -29.70
C ARG A 84 -20.76 -20.78 -29.90
N ARG A 85 -21.33 -19.61 -30.23
CA ARG A 85 -22.71 -19.47 -30.71
C ARG A 85 -22.74 -19.26 -32.21
#